data_AF-A0A101W5A8-F1
#
_entry.id   AF-A0A101W5A8-F1
#
_cell.length_a   1.000
_cell.length_b   1.000
_cell.length_c   1.000
_cell.angle_alpha   90.00
_cell.angle_beta   90.00
_cell.angle_gamma   90.00
#
_symmetry.space_group_name_H-M   'P 1'
#
loop_
_entity.id
_entity.type
_entity.pdbx_description
1 polymer ?
#
loop_
_entity_poly.entity_id
_entity_poly.type
_entity_poly.pdbx_seq_one_letter_code
_entity_poly.pdbx_strand_id
1 'polypeptide(L)'
;MKKTIVALLLIAILTVGCSQAIPSQATYTFESKEDIQNQIKSKVVINTYYQEPTSLKDSKTIILNGLMEGEFIEVVVDGEIKDFKHVELTWDDKQNTLVETRIINEFDTLTDKTIVIKTYMPEGIPSEKIVWKTKSEQTYEFIIAQE
;
A
#
# COMPACT_ATOMS: atom_id res chain seq x y z
N MET A 1 37.33 15.75 60.19
CA MET A 1 37.15 15.96 58.73
C MET A 1 37.47 14.68 57.98
N LYS A 2 36.47 13.89 57.59
CA LYS A 2 36.62 12.77 56.64
C LYS A 2 35.43 12.80 55.68
N LYS A 3 35.75 12.76 54.39
CA LYS A 3 34.91 13.13 53.26
C LYS A 3 33.93 12.01 52.92
N THR A 4 32.65 12.33 52.80
CA THR A 4 31.61 11.45 52.26
C THR A 4 31.80 11.34 50.75
N ILE A 5 32.07 10.15 50.24
CA ILE A 5 32.10 9.88 48.80
C ILE A 5 30.67 9.51 48.40
N VAL A 6 30.02 10.40 47.66
CA VAL A 6 28.73 10.13 47.02
C VAL A 6 29.03 9.41 45.70
N ALA A 7 28.69 8.13 45.61
CA ALA A 7 28.74 7.38 44.37
C ALA A 7 27.45 7.69 43.57
N LEU A 8 27.60 8.46 42.49
CA LEU A 8 26.52 8.76 41.55
C LEU A 8 26.39 7.57 40.58
N LEU A 9 25.33 6.78 40.73
CA LEU A 9 25.02 5.66 39.84
C LEU A 9 24.39 6.22 38.55
N LEU A 10 25.17 6.28 37.46
CA LEU A 10 24.66 6.62 36.12
C LEU A 10 23.86 5.43 35.58
N ILE A 11 22.53 5.56 35.54
CA ILE A 11 21.66 4.61 34.86
C ILE A 11 21.61 5.03 33.38
N ALA A 12 22.35 4.31 32.54
CA ALA A 12 22.23 4.40 31.09
C ALA A 12 20.92 3.70 30.66
N ILE A 13 19.87 4.48 30.39
CA ILE A 13 18.63 3.96 29.83
C ILE A 13 18.89 3.68 28.35
N LEU A 14 19.17 2.41 28.03
CA LEU A 14 19.16 1.90 26.66
C LEU A 14 17.70 1.87 26.19
N THR A 15 17.24 2.95 25.56
CA THR A 15 16.00 2.91 24.80
C THR A 15 16.24 2.07 23.55
N VAL A 16 15.99 0.77 23.66
CA VAL A 16 15.73 -0.08 22.49
C VAL A 16 14.50 0.52 21.82
N GLY A 17 14.73 1.31 20.77
CA GLY A 17 13.67 1.85 19.95
C GLY A 17 12.94 0.70 19.27
N CYS A 18 11.89 0.19 19.89
CA CYS A 18 10.87 -0.58 19.17
C CYS A 18 10.38 0.33 18.05
N SER A 19 10.76 0.02 16.81
CA SER A 19 10.18 0.64 15.63
C SER A 19 8.71 0.28 15.62
N GLN A 20 7.86 1.16 16.15
CA GLN A 20 6.42 0.94 16.14
C GLN A 20 5.96 0.99 14.69
N ALA A 21 5.21 -0.04 14.26
CA ALA A 21 4.57 -0.04 12.96
C ALA A 21 3.60 1.14 12.90
N ILE A 22 3.70 1.96 11.85
CA ILE A 22 2.78 3.06 11.63
C ILE A 22 1.44 2.43 11.23
N PRO A 23 0.34 2.72 11.95
CA PRO A 23 -0.97 2.19 11.58
C PRO A 23 -1.42 2.76 10.24
N SER A 24 -2.01 1.91 9.39
CA SER A 24 -2.75 2.36 8.21
C SER A 24 -3.97 3.17 8.62
N GLN A 25 -4.42 4.07 7.75
CA GLN A 25 -5.71 4.74 7.92
C GLN A 25 -6.86 3.79 7.65
N ALA A 26 -6.77 3.11 6.51
CA ALA A 26 -7.72 2.11 6.08
C ALA A 26 -6.99 0.90 5.51
N THR A 27 -7.64 -0.25 5.62
CA THR A 27 -7.14 -1.53 5.14
C THR A 27 -8.29 -2.27 4.45
N TYR A 28 -8.07 -2.63 3.19
CA TYR A 28 -9.01 -3.35 2.35
C TYR A 28 -8.43 -4.71 2.03
N THR A 29 -9.25 -5.77 2.14
CA THR A 29 -8.83 -7.13 1.79
C THR A 29 -9.69 -7.65 0.65
N PHE A 30 -9.02 -8.14 -0.39
CA PHE A 30 -9.62 -8.69 -1.57
C PHE A 30 -9.17 -10.15 -1.74
N GLU A 31 -10.13 -11.06 -1.69
CA GLU A 31 -9.93 -12.49 -1.89
C GLU A 31 -11.08 -13.06 -2.71
N SER A 32 -10.75 -13.92 -3.68
CA SER A 32 -11.75 -14.64 -4.45
C SER A 32 -12.25 -15.85 -3.66
N LYS A 33 -13.59 -16.00 -3.56
CA LYS A 33 -14.20 -17.18 -2.97
C LYS A 33 -13.84 -18.45 -3.73
N GLU A 34 -13.72 -18.36 -5.05
CA GLU A 34 -13.35 -19.49 -5.91
C GLU A 34 -11.91 -19.92 -5.66
N ASP A 35 -10.97 -18.97 -5.58
CA ASP A 35 -9.58 -19.28 -5.27
C ASP A 35 -9.44 -19.92 -3.90
N ILE A 36 -10.15 -19.41 -2.88
CA ILE A 36 -10.17 -19.99 -1.54
C ILE A 36 -10.65 -21.45 -1.58
N GLN A 37 -11.75 -21.74 -2.29
CA GLN A 37 -12.30 -23.09 -2.42
C GLN A 37 -11.31 -24.04 -3.11
N ASN A 38 -10.59 -23.54 -4.10
CA ASN A 38 -9.57 -24.28 -4.84
C ASN A 38 -8.18 -24.26 -4.18
N GLN A 39 -8.05 -23.69 -2.98
CA GLN A 39 -6.79 -23.55 -2.25
C GLN A 39 -5.69 -22.78 -3.01
N ILE A 40 -6.11 -21.86 -3.88
CA ILE A 40 -5.22 -20.96 -4.62
C ILE A 40 -5.02 -19.69 -3.79
N LYS A 41 -3.78 -19.27 -3.64
CA LYS A 41 -3.45 -18.00 -2.98
C LYS A 41 -3.36 -16.87 -4.02
N SER A 42 -4.18 -15.84 -3.85
CA SER A 42 -4.26 -14.66 -4.72
C SER A 42 -4.76 -13.42 -3.95
N LYS A 43 -4.51 -13.40 -2.64
CA LYS A 43 -5.01 -12.36 -1.73
C LYS A 43 -4.29 -11.06 -2.02
N VAL A 44 -5.05 -9.96 -2.04
CA VAL A 44 -4.50 -8.60 -2.05
C VAL A 44 -5.01 -7.84 -0.84
N VAL A 45 -4.10 -7.23 -0.10
CA VAL A 45 -4.41 -6.26 0.95
C VAL A 45 -3.94 -4.89 0.48
N ILE A 46 -4.83 -3.90 0.54
CA ILE A 46 -4.50 -2.51 0.24
C ILE A 46 -4.57 -1.71 1.53
N ASN A 47 -3.47 -1.04 1.88
CA ASN A 47 -3.36 -0.15 3.02
C ASN A 47 -3.11 1.28 2.55
N THR A 48 -3.79 2.25 3.16
CA THR A 48 -3.63 3.68 2.85
C THR A 48 -2.91 4.42 3.97
N TYR A 49 -2.05 5.38 3.63
CA TYR A 49 -1.26 6.14 4.61
C TYR A 49 -1.01 7.60 4.22
N TYR A 50 -1.03 8.50 5.22
CA TYR A 50 -0.58 9.90 5.14
C TYR A 50 0.92 10.02 5.42
N GLN A 51 1.53 8.94 5.89
CA GLN A 51 2.94 8.88 6.26
C GLN A 51 3.58 7.68 5.59
N GLU A 52 4.89 7.74 5.39
CA GLU A 52 5.64 6.65 4.75
C GLU A 52 5.42 5.31 5.47
N PRO A 53 4.89 4.27 4.81
CA PRO A 53 4.76 2.95 5.41
C PRO A 53 6.13 2.31 5.63
N THR A 54 6.24 1.42 6.62
CA THR A 54 7.52 0.77 6.97
C THR A 54 8.07 -0.08 5.83
N SER A 55 7.22 -0.58 4.95
CA SER A 55 7.59 -1.35 3.76
C SER A 55 8.46 -0.57 2.77
N LEU A 56 8.44 0.77 2.76
CA LEU A 56 9.36 1.56 1.94
C LEU A 56 10.84 1.33 2.28
N LYS A 57 11.12 0.83 3.49
CA LYS A 57 12.48 0.47 3.93
C LYS A 57 12.88 -0.96 3.55
N ASP A 58 11.93 -1.79 3.11
CA ASP A 58 12.22 -3.14 2.65
C ASP A 58 12.73 -3.09 1.20
N SER A 59 13.94 -3.60 1.01
CA SER A 59 14.60 -3.77 -0.30
C SER A 59 13.79 -4.57 -1.32
N LYS A 60 12.80 -5.36 -0.89
CA LYS A 60 11.95 -6.18 -1.76
C LYS A 60 10.68 -5.47 -2.21
N THR A 61 10.39 -4.28 -1.66
CA THR A 61 9.25 -3.47 -2.03
C THR A 61 9.47 -2.83 -3.40
N ILE A 62 8.47 -2.96 -4.27
CA ILE A 62 8.42 -2.24 -5.54
C ILE A 62 7.88 -0.85 -5.24
N ILE A 63 8.63 0.19 -5.58
CA ILE A 63 8.23 1.57 -5.35
C ILE A 63 7.80 2.17 -6.68
N LEU A 64 6.56 2.65 -6.75
CA LEU A 64 5.98 3.31 -7.91
C LEU A 64 5.67 4.77 -7.58
N ASN A 65 5.73 5.62 -8.59
CA ASN A 65 5.25 6.99 -8.51
C ASN A 65 3.90 7.07 -9.24
N GLY A 66 2.92 7.68 -8.59
CA GLY A 66 1.65 8.06 -9.18
C GLY A 66 1.72 9.41 -9.87
N LEU A 67 0.56 10.00 -10.12
CA LEU A 67 0.43 11.28 -10.83
C LEU A 67 0.79 12.47 -9.94
N MET A 68 0.60 12.33 -8.64
CA MET A 68 0.84 13.36 -7.62
C MET A 68 1.56 12.75 -6.42
N GLU A 69 1.96 13.57 -5.46
CA GLU A 69 2.66 13.14 -4.25
C GLU A 69 1.99 13.71 -3.00
N GLY A 70 2.04 12.97 -1.90
CA GLY A 70 1.53 13.38 -0.59
C GLY A 70 1.23 12.18 0.31
N GLU A 71 0.70 11.12 -0.28
CA GLU A 71 0.24 9.93 0.40
C GLU A 71 0.79 8.64 -0.21
N PHE A 72 0.48 7.52 0.42
CA PHE A 72 0.98 6.20 0.05
C PHE A 72 -0.16 5.18 0.00
N ILE A 73 -0.17 4.40 -1.07
CA ILE A 73 -0.95 3.17 -1.20
C ILE A 73 0.02 2.01 -1.14
N GLU A 74 -0.13 1.15 -0.13
CA GLU A 74 0.62 -0.10 -0.03
C GLU A 74 -0.28 -1.26 -0.48
N VAL A 75 0.14 -1.95 -1.53
CA VAL A 75 -0.52 -3.16 -2.03
C VAL A 75 0.33 -4.37 -1.66
N VAL A 76 -0.20 -5.23 -0.80
CA VAL A 76 0.45 -6.46 -0.35
C VAL A 76 -0.22 -7.65 -1.01
N VAL A 77 0.52 -8.38 -1.83
CA VAL A 77 0.09 -9.60 -2.51
C VAL A 77 0.57 -10.83 -1.72
N ASP A 78 -0.35 -11.70 -1.29
CA ASP A 78 -0.05 -13.03 -0.72
C ASP A 78 -0.55 -14.11 -1.70
N GLY A 79 0.40 -14.82 -2.31
CA GLY A 79 0.19 -15.67 -3.46
C GLY A 79 0.47 -14.95 -4.77
N GLU A 80 -0.30 -15.27 -5.81
CA GLU A 80 -0.08 -14.76 -7.17
C GLU A 80 -1.32 -14.07 -7.74
N ILE A 81 -1.11 -12.88 -8.32
CA ILE A 81 -2.08 -12.14 -9.12
C ILE A 81 -1.51 -11.86 -10.52
N LYS A 82 -2.40 -11.55 -11.46
CA LYS A 82 -2.06 -11.25 -12.86
C LYS A 82 -2.58 -9.89 -13.28
N ASP A 83 -2.06 -9.40 -14.40
CA ASP A 83 -2.55 -8.21 -15.10
C ASP A 83 -2.72 -7.00 -14.16
N PHE A 84 -1.76 -6.79 -13.25
CA PHE A 84 -1.80 -5.64 -12.35
C PHE A 84 -1.55 -4.37 -13.15
N LYS A 85 -2.44 -3.40 -13.00
CA LYS A 85 -2.38 -2.10 -13.69
C LYS A 85 -2.63 -0.98 -12.70
N HIS A 86 -1.75 0.02 -12.73
CA HIS A 86 -1.98 1.32 -12.15
C HIS A 86 -2.42 2.26 -13.28
N VAL A 87 -3.61 2.85 -13.17
CA VAL A 87 -4.32 3.49 -14.29
C VAL A 87 -4.70 4.92 -13.92
N GLU A 88 -4.50 5.84 -14.86
CA GLU A 88 -4.99 7.22 -14.78
C GLU A 88 -6.48 7.29 -15.15
N LEU A 89 -7.21 8.05 -14.34
CA LEU A 89 -8.61 8.38 -14.52
C LEU A 89 -8.78 9.87 -14.82
N THR A 90 -9.75 10.18 -15.66
CA THR A 90 -10.22 11.55 -15.86
C THR A 90 -11.74 11.57 -15.82
N TRP A 91 -12.31 12.65 -15.31
CA TRP A 91 -13.75 12.87 -15.34
C TRP A 91 -14.20 13.35 -16.72
N ASP A 92 -15.12 12.63 -17.35
CA ASP A 92 -15.79 13.04 -18.57
C ASP A 92 -17.13 13.70 -18.22
N ASP A 93 -17.21 15.04 -18.32
CA ASP A 93 -18.43 15.80 -18.05
C ASP A 93 -19.61 15.44 -18.97
N LYS A 94 -19.35 14.95 -20.18
CA LYS A 94 -20.42 14.57 -21.12
C LYS A 94 -21.06 13.25 -20.74
N GLN A 95 -20.24 12.31 -20.27
CA GLN A 95 -20.69 10.98 -19.85
C GLN A 95 -21.02 10.92 -18.36
N ASN A 96 -20.64 11.96 -17.60
CA ASN A 96 -20.78 12.05 -16.15
C ASN A 96 -20.19 10.81 -15.44
N THR A 97 -18.99 10.41 -15.87
CA THR A 97 -18.27 9.22 -15.39
C THR A 97 -16.77 9.42 -15.41
N LEU A 98 -16.07 8.63 -14.60
CA LEU A 98 -14.64 8.45 -14.72
C LEU A 98 -14.34 7.58 -15.94
N VAL A 99 -13.35 7.99 -16.73
CA VAL A 99 -12.84 7.26 -17.88
C VAL A 99 -11.36 6.96 -17.68
N GLU A 100 -10.94 5.74 -18.01
CA GLU A 100 -9.54 5.35 -18.03
C GLU A 100 -8.84 6.02 -19.22
N THR A 101 -7.75 6.75 -18.96
CA THR A 101 -7.05 7.49 -20.03
C THR A 101 -5.73 6.83 -20.43
N ARG A 102 -4.96 6.31 -19.47
CA ARG A 102 -3.74 5.54 -19.74
C ARG A 102 -3.35 4.62 -18.59
N ILE A 103 -2.54 3.62 -18.92
CA ILE A 103 -1.82 2.79 -17.94
C ILE A 103 -0.54 3.54 -17.54
N ILE A 104 -0.34 3.75 -16.25
CA ILE A 104 0.86 4.39 -15.66
C ILE A 104 1.94 3.34 -15.41
N ASN A 105 1.56 2.21 -14.81
CA ASN A 105 2.44 1.07 -14.55
C ASN A 105 1.69 -0.24 -14.79
N GLU A 106 2.41 -1.28 -15.20
CA GLU A 106 1.84 -2.61 -15.39
C GLU A 106 2.80 -3.73 -14.99
N PHE A 107 2.24 -4.84 -14.52
CA PHE A 107 2.94 -6.09 -14.26
C PHE A 107 2.07 -7.26 -14.71
N ASP A 108 2.61 -8.11 -15.57
CA ASP A 108 1.91 -9.32 -16.05
C ASP A 108 1.58 -10.26 -14.89
N THR A 109 2.50 -10.39 -13.93
CA THR A 109 2.35 -11.28 -12.78
C THR A 109 3.10 -10.72 -11.58
N LEU A 110 2.49 -10.80 -10.40
CA LEU A 110 3.10 -10.48 -9.12
C LEU A 110 2.90 -11.66 -8.18
N THR A 111 3.99 -12.09 -7.54
CA THR A 111 3.98 -13.21 -6.59
C THR A 111 4.67 -12.81 -5.29
N ASP A 112 3.93 -12.85 -4.19
CA ASP A 112 4.43 -12.55 -2.84
C ASP A 112 5.23 -11.23 -2.79
N LYS A 113 4.61 -10.16 -3.30
CA LYS A 113 5.22 -8.82 -3.42
C LYS A 113 4.43 -7.77 -2.68
N THR A 114 5.17 -6.79 -2.16
CA THR A 114 4.63 -5.51 -1.72
C THR A 114 4.96 -4.44 -2.75
N ILE A 115 3.96 -3.66 -3.11
CA ILE A 115 4.09 -2.45 -3.93
C ILE A 115 3.72 -1.27 -3.05
N VAL A 116 4.51 -0.19 -3.09
CA VAL A 116 4.11 1.10 -2.53
C VAL A 116 4.03 2.11 -3.67
N ILE A 117 2.84 2.66 -3.86
CA ILE A 117 2.59 3.76 -4.79
C ILE A 117 2.63 5.06 -3.99
N LYS A 118 3.57 5.94 -4.33
CA LYS A 118 3.61 7.32 -3.83
C LYS A 118 2.66 8.14 -4.71
N THR A 119 1.54 8.58 -4.15
CA THR A 119 0.42 9.17 -4.90
C THR A 119 -0.22 10.30 -4.09
N TYR A 120 -1.36 10.81 -4.54
CA TYR A 120 -2.26 11.67 -3.79
C TYR A 120 -3.62 10.99 -3.63
N MET A 121 -4.21 11.05 -2.44
CA MET A 121 -5.58 10.56 -2.21
C MET A 121 -6.56 11.74 -2.13
N PRO A 122 -7.29 12.06 -3.21
CA PRO A 122 -8.23 13.18 -3.21
C PRO A 122 -9.49 12.87 -2.38
N GLU A 123 -10.02 13.87 -1.68
CA GLU A 123 -11.41 13.88 -1.17
C GLU A 123 -12.45 14.06 -2.30
N GLY A 124 -12.00 14.51 -3.47
CA GLY A 124 -12.84 14.85 -4.62
C GLY A 124 -12.80 13.80 -5.73
N ILE A 125 -12.74 14.27 -6.98
CA ILE A 125 -12.69 13.40 -8.15
C ILE A 125 -11.37 12.63 -8.15
N PRO A 126 -11.40 11.28 -8.16
CA PRO A 126 -10.19 10.46 -8.20
C PRO A 126 -9.52 10.54 -9.56
N SER A 127 -8.19 10.53 -9.55
CA SER A 127 -7.34 10.57 -10.75
C SER A 127 -6.63 9.25 -11.03
N GLU A 128 -6.68 8.29 -10.11
CA GLU A 128 -5.92 7.05 -10.19
C GLU A 128 -6.75 5.86 -9.69
N LYS A 129 -6.55 4.69 -10.29
CA LYS A 129 -7.04 3.41 -9.75
C LYS A 129 -6.04 2.29 -10.00
N ILE A 130 -6.22 1.22 -9.25
CA ILE A 130 -5.48 -0.03 -9.41
C ILE A 130 -6.46 -1.12 -9.83
N VAL A 131 -6.07 -1.94 -10.80
CA VAL A 131 -6.85 -3.08 -11.28
C VAL A 131 -5.95 -4.30 -11.34
N TRP A 132 -6.46 -5.47 -11.00
CA TRP A 132 -5.73 -6.73 -11.12
C TRP A 132 -6.70 -7.89 -11.30
N LYS A 133 -6.15 -9.05 -11.67
CA LYS A 133 -6.87 -10.32 -11.71
C LYS A 133 -6.30 -11.31 -10.75
N THR A 134 -7.15 -12.15 -10.20
CA THR A 134 -6.72 -13.35 -9.51
C THR A 134 -6.35 -14.47 -10.50
N LYS A 135 -5.85 -15.59 -9.98
CA LYS A 135 -5.53 -16.78 -10.77
C LYS A 135 -6.76 -17.41 -11.46
N SER A 136 -7.93 -17.31 -10.86
CA SER A 136 -9.23 -17.69 -11.44
C SER A 136 -9.81 -16.64 -12.39
N GLU A 137 -9.02 -15.63 -12.78
CA GLU A 137 -9.42 -14.55 -13.69
C GLU A 137 -10.50 -13.59 -13.12
N GLN A 138 -10.80 -13.68 -11.83
CA GLN A 138 -11.66 -12.69 -11.17
C GLN A 138 -10.95 -11.33 -11.12
N THR A 139 -11.59 -10.31 -11.68
CA THR A 139 -11.05 -8.94 -11.71
C THR A 139 -11.48 -8.16 -10.48
N TYR A 140 -10.53 -7.44 -9.88
CA TYR A 140 -10.77 -6.48 -8.81
C TYR A 140 -10.24 -5.11 -9.21
N GLU A 141 -10.85 -4.09 -8.65
CA GLU A 141 -10.38 -2.72 -8.77
C GLU A 141 -10.41 -1.99 -7.43
N PHE A 142 -9.55 -1.00 -7.30
CA PHE A 142 -9.48 -0.09 -6.16
C PHE A 142 -9.24 1.33 -6.67
N ILE A 143 -10.19 2.22 -6.44
CA ILE A 143 -10.07 3.64 -6.77
C ILE A 143 -9.28 4.34 -5.66
N ILE A 144 -8.24 5.09 -6.02
CA ILE A 144 -7.41 5.82 -5.06
C ILE A 144 -8.09 7.14 -4.73
N ALA A 145 -8.66 7.23 -3.52
CA ALA A 145 -9.33 8.40 -2.96
C ALA A 145 -9.34 8.33 -1.42
N GLN A 146 -9.64 9.45 -0.75
CA GLN A 146 -10.00 9.41 0.67
C GLN A 146 -11.42 8.86 0.86
N GLU A 147 -11.63 8.09 1.93
CA GLU A 147 -12.96 7.67 2.39
C GLU A 147 -13.56 8.60 3.44
#